data_AF-A0A2X2T5Z4-F1
#
_entry.id   AF-A0A2X2T5Z4-F1
#
_cell.length_a   1.000
_cell.length_b   1.000
_cell.length_c   1.000
_cell.angle_alpha   90.00
_cell.angle_beta   90.00
_cell.angle_gamma   90.00
#
_symmetry.space_group_name_H-M   'P 1'
#
loop_
_entity.id
_entity.type
_entity.pdbx_description
1 polymer ?
#
loop_
_entity_poly.entity_id
_entity_poly.type
_entity_poly.pdbx_seq_one_letter_code
_entity_poly.pdbx_strand_id
1 'polypeptide(L)'
;MDEYASELISKRGVKLDGFLLDDGWDDLTGKWLFGPAFKHGFGAIKEKADSLHTSVGLWLSPWGGYNKPRDVRVSHAKENGFETVDGKFALSGPNYFRNFDRQIIGLIKNEHITSFKLDGMGNANSYIKGSPYASDFDASIELIKNMRAANKDLFINLTTGTNASPSWLFYADSIWRQGDDINVYGKGSPVQQWITYRDAETYRSIVRKGPLFPINSLMYHGIVSAEHAYFWAGESTDGPGFCGPGLELLRHRHAVAGAVHHAFNAEQRQMGHARRRGQMVTGKQQRAGRQPLDWRRPNAA
;
A
#
# COMPACT_ATOMS: atom_id res chain seq x y z
N MET A 1 -9.35 -12.85 -2.58
CA MET A 1 -10.11 -12.49 -1.36
C MET A 1 -10.68 -13.72 -0.69
N ASP A 2 -11.35 -14.62 -1.41
CA ASP A 2 -11.95 -15.85 -0.83
C ASP A 2 -10.97 -16.75 -0.09
N GLU A 3 -9.81 -17.04 -0.70
CA GLU A 3 -8.80 -17.87 -0.06
C GLU A 3 -8.28 -17.24 1.25
N TYR A 4 -7.96 -15.95 1.21
CA TYR A 4 -7.55 -15.18 2.39
C TYR A 4 -8.64 -15.17 3.47
N ALA A 5 -9.90 -14.98 3.08
CA ALA A 5 -11.02 -15.01 4.03
C ALA A 5 -11.17 -16.39 4.66
N SER A 6 -11.11 -17.47 3.87
CA SER A 6 -11.20 -18.84 4.38
C SER A 6 -10.07 -19.13 5.38
N GLU A 7 -8.82 -18.84 5.01
CA GLU A 7 -7.67 -19.18 5.83
C GLU A 7 -7.50 -18.26 7.04
N LEU A 8 -7.64 -16.94 6.88
CA LEU A 8 -7.38 -15.99 7.96
C LEU A 8 -8.62 -15.73 8.80
N ILE A 9 -9.75 -15.42 8.17
CA ILE A 9 -10.96 -15.02 8.89
C ILE A 9 -11.67 -16.26 9.44
N SER A 10 -12.10 -17.18 8.58
CA SER A 10 -12.97 -18.29 8.99
C SER A 10 -12.25 -19.34 9.83
N LYS A 11 -11.08 -19.80 9.40
CA LYS A 11 -10.34 -20.87 10.11
C LYS A 11 -9.57 -20.38 11.33
N ARG A 12 -9.13 -19.12 11.34
CA ARG A 12 -8.20 -18.59 12.34
C ARG A 12 -8.74 -17.41 13.15
N GLY A 13 -9.94 -16.92 12.84
CA GLY A 13 -10.57 -15.81 13.57
C GLY A 13 -9.82 -14.48 13.45
N VAL A 14 -8.97 -14.31 12.44
CA VAL A 14 -8.21 -13.08 12.24
C VAL A 14 -9.16 -11.97 11.80
N LYS A 15 -9.16 -10.86 12.53
CA LYS A 15 -9.81 -9.63 12.07
C LYS A 15 -8.97 -9.00 10.95
N LEU A 16 -9.48 -9.02 9.73
CA LEU A 16 -8.86 -8.37 8.58
C LEU A 16 -9.57 -7.05 8.29
N ASP A 17 -8.92 -5.93 8.55
CA ASP A 17 -9.54 -4.61 8.41
C ASP A 17 -9.64 -4.13 6.96
N GLY A 18 -8.71 -4.53 6.07
CA GLY A 18 -8.83 -4.18 4.65
C GLY A 18 -7.89 -4.92 3.69
N PHE A 19 -8.31 -4.97 2.43
CA PHE A 19 -7.51 -5.37 1.28
C PHE A 19 -7.08 -4.13 0.50
N LEU A 20 -5.78 -3.96 0.31
CA LEU A 20 -5.18 -2.86 -0.43
C LEU A 20 -4.88 -3.27 -1.87
N LEU A 21 -5.47 -2.57 -2.83
CA LEU A 21 -5.09 -2.70 -4.24
C LEU A 21 -3.84 -1.85 -4.47
N ASP A 22 -2.73 -2.49 -4.83
CA ASP A 22 -1.46 -1.81 -5.13
C ASP A 22 -1.46 -1.23 -6.56
N ASP A 23 -0.30 -0.85 -7.11
CA ASP A 23 -0.18 -0.24 -8.45
C ASP A 23 -0.86 -1.08 -9.56
N GLY A 24 -1.38 -0.39 -10.58
CA GLY A 24 -1.99 -0.99 -11.78
C GLY A 24 -3.51 -0.95 -11.86
N TRP A 25 -4.19 -0.17 -11.02
CA TRP A 25 -5.64 0.01 -11.09
C TRP A 25 -6.08 1.14 -12.04
N ASP A 26 -5.20 2.09 -12.33
CA ASP A 26 -5.49 3.29 -13.11
C ASP A 26 -5.11 3.16 -14.59
N ASP A 27 -5.49 4.15 -15.39
CA ASP A 27 -5.35 4.19 -16.85
C ASP A 27 -3.98 4.66 -17.36
N LEU A 28 -3.05 4.99 -16.47
CA LEU A 28 -1.73 5.55 -16.76
C LEU A 28 -1.71 6.88 -17.54
N THR A 29 -2.85 7.57 -17.72
CA THR A 29 -2.88 8.88 -18.39
C THR A 29 -2.27 10.00 -17.54
N GLY A 30 -1.90 9.69 -16.30
CA GLY A 30 -1.46 10.65 -15.29
C GLY A 30 -2.61 11.36 -14.58
N LYS A 31 -3.85 11.21 -15.06
CA LYS A 31 -5.03 11.81 -14.43
C LYS A 31 -5.56 11.01 -13.25
N TRP A 32 -5.06 9.79 -13.02
CA TRP A 32 -5.53 8.84 -11.99
C TRP A 32 -6.99 8.43 -12.17
N LEU A 33 -7.37 8.13 -13.41
CA LEU A 33 -8.68 7.59 -13.75
C LEU A 33 -8.62 6.07 -13.81
N PHE A 34 -9.79 5.43 -13.84
CA PHE A 34 -9.88 3.98 -13.88
C PHE A 34 -9.28 3.37 -15.14
N GLY A 35 -8.38 2.40 -14.94
CA GLY A 35 -7.87 1.56 -16.02
C GLY A 35 -8.94 0.57 -16.52
N PRO A 36 -8.65 -0.16 -17.62
CA PRO A 36 -9.60 -1.07 -18.25
C PRO A 36 -10.20 -2.13 -17.31
N ALA A 37 -9.41 -2.62 -16.35
CA ALA A 37 -9.84 -3.62 -15.36
C ALA A 37 -10.89 -3.07 -14.38
N PHE A 38 -10.95 -1.75 -14.21
CA PHE A 38 -11.82 -1.04 -13.27
C PHE A 38 -12.71 -0.02 -13.97
N LYS A 39 -13.00 -0.21 -15.26
CA LYS A 39 -13.83 0.71 -16.07
C LYS A 39 -15.23 0.99 -15.50
N HIS A 40 -15.69 0.20 -14.53
CA HIS A 40 -16.97 0.35 -13.83
C HIS A 40 -16.79 0.66 -12.33
N GLY A 41 -15.62 1.15 -11.93
CA GLY A 41 -15.28 1.46 -10.54
C GLY A 41 -14.94 0.24 -9.70
N PHE A 42 -14.92 0.42 -8.38
CA PHE A 42 -14.54 -0.60 -7.41
C PHE A 42 -15.73 -1.37 -6.80
N GLY A 43 -16.96 -1.11 -7.24
CA GLY A 43 -18.20 -1.67 -6.66
C GLY A 43 -18.15 -3.18 -6.41
N ALA A 44 -17.75 -3.98 -7.41
CA ALA A 44 -17.67 -5.44 -7.26
C ALA A 44 -16.63 -5.91 -6.22
N ILE A 45 -15.54 -5.17 -6.02
CA ILE A 45 -14.55 -5.49 -4.99
C ILE A 45 -15.03 -5.01 -3.62
N LYS A 46 -15.67 -3.85 -3.57
CA LYS A 46 -16.30 -3.31 -2.36
C LYS A 46 -17.36 -4.27 -1.82
N GLU A 47 -18.31 -4.72 -2.64
CA GLU A 47 -19.35 -5.68 -2.23
C GLU A 47 -18.73 -6.95 -1.66
N LYS A 48 -17.65 -7.44 -2.27
CA LYS A 48 -16.93 -8.60 -1.75
C LYS A 48 -16.28 -8.31 -0.39
N ALA A 49 -15.63 -7.16 -0.23
CA ALA A 49 -15.05 -6.74 1.04
C ALA A 49 -16.13 -6.61 2.14
N ASP A 50 -17.27 -5.98 1.82
CA ASP A 50 -18.38 -5.80 2.75
C ASP A 50 -18.92 -7.16 3.24
N SER A 51 -19.07 -8.15 2.34
CA SER A 51 -19.52 -9.50 2.71
C SER A 51 -18.58 -10.24 3.68
N LEU A 52 -17.32 -9.77 3.76
CA LEU A 52 -16.27 -10.32 4.62
C LEU A 52 -16.03 -9.44 5.86
N HIS A 53 -16.86 -8.41 6.09
CA HIS A 53 -16.68 -7.40 7.13
C HIS A 53 -15.28 -6.76 7.12
N THR A 54 -14.77 -6.51 5.92
CA THR A 54 -13.48 -5.85 5.67
C THR A 54 -13.67 -4.67 4.72
N SER A 55 -12.60 -3.95 4.40
CA SER A 55 -12.66 -2.78 3.53
C SER A 55 -11.70 -2.85 2.34
N VAL A 56 -11.79 -1.86 1.45
CA VAL A 56 -10.87 -1.69 0.33
C VAL A 56 -9.98 -0.48 0.58
N GLY A 57 -8.68 -0.69 0.35
CA GLY A 57 -7.64 0.32 0.32
C GLY A 57 -7.03 0.45 -1.06
N LEU A 58 -6.33 1.56 -1.30
CA LEU A 58 -5.74 1.85 -2.60
C LEU A 58 -4.34 2.45 -2.47
N TRP A 59 -3.44 2.01 -3.34
CA TRP A 59 -2.16 2.67 -3.56
C TRP A 59 -2.30 3.80 -4.57
N LEU A 60 -1.69 4.95 -4.26
CA LEU A 60 -1.46 6.05 -5.20
C LEU A 60 -0.10 6.68 -4.94
N SER A 61 0.38 7.46 -5.89
CA SER A 61 1.68 8.09 -5.76
C SER A 61 1.67 9.56 -6.16
N PRO A 62 1.87 10.50 -5.22
CA PRO A 62 1.91 11.92 -5.53
C PRO A 62 2.93 12.32 -6.62
N TRP A 63 4.01 11.57 -6.79
CA TRP A 63 5.01 11.84 -7.83
C TRP A 63 4.81 11.04 -9.14
N GLY A 64 3.76 10.22 -9.23
CA GLY A 64 3.42 9.43 -10.43
C GLY A 64 3.77 7.93 -10.42
N GLY A 65 4.29 7.40 -9.31
CA GLY A 65 4.62 5.98 -9.15
C GLY A 65 6.07 5.63 -9.43
N TYR A 66 6.31 4.42 -9.92
CA TYR A 66 7.64 3.87 -10.17
C TYR A 66 7.79 3.34 -11.59
N ASN A 67 9.05 3.24 -12.03
CA ASN A 67 9.46 2.54 -13.25
C ASN A 67 8.63 2.96 -14.48
N LYS A 68 8.34 1.99 -15.36
CA LYS A 68 7.63 2.23 -16.62
C LYS A 68 6.22 2.86 -16.41
N PRO A 69 5.39 2.41 -15.45
CA PRO A 69 4.11 3.06 -15.18
C PRO A 69 4.24 4.56 -14.88
N ARG A 70 5.22 4.96 -14.06
CA ARG A 70 5.50 6.38 -13.81
C ARG A 70 5.89 7.12 -15.07
N ASP A 71 6.80 6.56 -15.85
CA ASP A 71 7.31 7.23 -17.05
C ASP A 71 6.17 7.48 -18.06
N VAL A 72 5.24 6.54 -18.19
CA VAL A 72 4.03 6.70 -19.01
C VAL A 72 3.15 7.81 -18.45
N ARG A 73 2.78 7.76 -17.15
CA ARG A 73 1.96 8.81 -16.53
C ARG A 73 2.55 10.20 -16.71
N VAL A 74 3.85 10.35 -16.42
CA VAL A 74 4.55 11.65 -16.48
C VAL A 74 4.77 12.11 -17.93
N SER A 75 4.87 11.22 -18.91
CA SER A 75 4.96 11.63 -20.33
C SER A 75 3.74 12.43 -20.80
N HIS A 76 2.57 12.22 -20.20
CA HIS A 76 1.35 12.97 -20.47
C HIS A 76 1.25 14.29 -19.68
N ALA A 77 2.23 14.62 -18.82
CA ALA A 77 2.15 15.79 -17.94
C ALA A 77 1.97 17.09 -18.73
N LYS A 78 2.75 17.28 -19.80
CA LYS A 78 2.66 18.49 -20.64
C LYS A 78 1.29 18.63 -21.30
N GLU A 79 0.76 17.54 -21.86
CA GLU A 79 -0.56 17.50 -22.52
C GLU A 79 -1.70 17.79 -21.53
N ASN A 80 -1.56 17.30 -20.29
CA ASN A 80 -2.51 17.53 -19.22
C ASN A 80 -2.33 18.88 -18.51
N GLY A 81 -1.27 19.63 -18.82
CA GLY A 81 -0.92 20.86 -18.13
C GLY A 81 -0.46 20.65 -16.67
N PHE A 82 0.06 19.47 -16.34
CA PHE A 82 0.55 19.12 -15.01
C PHE A 82 2.02 19.51 -14.82
N GLU A 83 2.32 20.09 -13.67
CA GLU A 83 3.66 20.48 -13.29
C GLU A 83 4.50 19.25 -12.92
N THR A 84 5.79 19.32 -13.26
CA THR A 84 6.77 18.27 -12.98
C THR A 84 8.01 18.83 -12.30
N VAL A 85 8.70 17.97 -11.55
CA VAL A 85 9.99 18.24 -10.93
C VAL A 85 10.82 16.97 -11.00
N ASP A 86 12.07 17.08 -11.44
CA ASP A 86 13.02 15.94 -11.55
C ASP A 86 12.45 14.71 -12.28
N GLY A 87 11.70 14.93 -13.37
CA GLY A 87 11.12 13.86 -14.17
C GLY A 87 9.93 13.14 -13.52
N LYS A 88 9.32 13.74 -12.49
CA LYS A 88 8.15 13.23 -11.76
C LYS A 88 7.05 14.28 -11.72
N PHE A 89 5.82 13.90 -11.37
CA PHE A 89 4.81 14.92 -11.04
C PHE A 89 5.24 15.73 -9.81
N ALA A 90 4.99 17.03 -9.84
CA ALA A 90 5.15 17.89 -8.69
C ALA A 90 3.78 18.04 -8.01
N LEU A 91 3.58 17.39 -6.84
CA LEU A 91 2.32 17.45 -6.10
C LEU A 91 1.93 18.91 -5.79
N SER A 92 2.91 19.75 -5.47
CA SER A 92 2.74 21.17 -5.18
C SER A 92 2.39 22.02 -6.41
N GLY A 93 2.45 21.46 -7.62
CA GLY A 93 1.98 22.10 -8.83
C GLY A 93 0.48 22.43 -8.76
N PRO A 94 0.04 23.68 -8.99
CA PRO A 94 -1.37 24.05 -8.89
C PRO A 94 -2.31 23.19 -9.73
N ASN A 95 -1.95 22.86 -10.97
CA ASN A 95 -2.81 22.08 -11.85
C ASN A 95 -2.83 20.61 -11.45
N TYR A 96 -1.66 20.03 -11.17
CA TYR A 96 -1.57 18.64 -10.76
C TYR A 96 -2.21 18.39 -9.39
N PHE A 97 -1.99 19.27 -8.39
CA PHE A 97 -2.63 19.18 -7.08
C PHE A 97 -4.15 19.12 -7.21
N ARG A 98 -4.75 20.05 -7.96
CA ARG A 98 -6.21 20.09 -8.14
C ARG A 98 -6.75 18.82 -8.81
N ASN A 99 -6.01 18.23 -9.75
CA ASN A 99 -6.41 16.97 -10.35
C ASN A 99 -6.32 15.82 -9.33
N PHE A 100 -5.17 15.66 -8.70
CA PHE A 100 -4.88 14.55 -7.78
C PHE A 100 -5.81 14.56 -6.56
N ASP A 101 -5.99 15.73 -5.93
CA ASP A 101 -6.91 15.95 -4.83
C ASP A 101 -8.34 15.59 -5.23
N ARG A 102 -8.83 16.10 -6.37
CA ARG A 102 -10.17 15.77 -6.88
C ARG A 102 -10.37 14.27 -7.07
N GLN A 103 -9.40 13.57 -7.65
CA GLN A 103 -9.52 12.12 -7.84
C GLN A 103 -9.57 11.38 -6.50
N ILE A 104 -8.69 11.72 -5.56
CA ILE A 104 -8.68 11.09 -4.23
C ILE A 104 -9.97 11.34 -3.48
N ILE A 105 -10.51 12.57 -3.51
CA ILE A 105 -11.80 12.86 -2.88
C ILE A 105 -12.93 12.07 -3.57
N GLY A 106 -12.89 11.91 -4.88
CA GLY A 106 -13.81 11.02 -5.62
C GLY A 106 -13.73 9.57 -5.17
N LEU A 107 -12.51 9.03 -5.03
CA LEU A 107 -12.27 7.67 -4.55
C LEU A 107 -12.79 7.45 -3.12
N ILE A 108 -12.67 8.46 -2.25
CA ILE A 108 -13.22 8.39 -0.89
C ILE A 108 -14.75 8.42 -0.91
N LYS A 109 -15.35 9.38 -1.61
CA LYS A 109 -16.79 9.65 -1.52
C LYS A 109 -17.65 8.72 -2.36
N ASN A 110 -17.18 8.37 -3.56
CA ASN A 110 -17.97 7.65 -4.56
C ASN A 110 -17.61 6.17 -4.63
N GLU A 111 -16.34 5.84 -4.36
CA GLU A 111 -15.84 4.46 -4.45
C GLU A 111 -15.63 3.82 -3.07
N HIS A 112 -15.85 4.60 -2.00
CA HIS A 112 -15.77 4.16 -0.60
C HIS A 112 -14.43 3.55 -0.22
N ILE A 113 -13.33 4.06 -0.80
CA ILE A 113 -11.99 3.66 -0.38
C ILE A 113 -11.74 4.20 1.03
N THR A 114 -11.28 3.30 1.92
CA THR A 114 -11.16 3.58 3.37
C THR A 114 -9.71 3.61 3.84
N SER A 115 -8.76 3.13 3.03
CA SER A 115 -7.34 3.22 3.35
C SER A 115 -6.50 3.58 2.13
N PHE A 116 -5.40 4.29 2.36
CA PHE A 116 -4.54 4.80 1.31
C PHE A 116 -3.09 4.51 1.65
N LYS A 117 -2.37 3.92 0.69
CA LYS A 117 -0.91 3.87 0.65
C LYS A 117 -0.45 4.95 -0.31
N LEU A 118 0.02 6.08 0.23
CA LEU A 118 0.52 7.18 -0.57
C LEU A 118 2.04 7.08 -0.66
N ASP A 119 2.54 6.91 -1.88
CA ASP A 119 3.92 6.52 -2.12
C ASP A 119 4.68 7.57 -2.93
N GLY A 120 5.84 8.02 -2.45
CA GLY A 120 6.62 9.04 -3.15
C GLY A 120 6.08 10.44 -2.93
N MET A 121 6.36 11.02 -1.76
CA MET A 121 5.87 12.34 -1.34
C MET A 121 6.51 13.53 -2.10
N GLY A 122 7.25 13.25 -3.17
CA GLY A 122 7.82 14.28 -4.03
C GLY A 122 9.01 15.02 -3.40
N ASN A 123 9.18 16.26 -3.82
CA ASN A 123 10.26 17.13 -3.37
C ASN A 123 9.97 17.74 -1.99
N ALA A 124 10.99 17.86 -1.14
CA ALA A 124 10.85 18.41 0.20
C ALA A 124 11.15 19.91 0.29
N ASN A 125 11.85 20.47 -0.69
CA ASN A 125 12.55 21.75 -0.58
C ASN A 125 12.58 22.58 -1.87
N SER A 126 11.77 22.25 -2.86
CA SER A 126 11.70 22.98 -4.13
C SER A 126 10.31 23.61 -4.32
N TYR A 127 10.31 24.92 -4.53
CA TYR A 127 9.09 25.67 -4.83
C TYR A 127 8.72 25.56 -6.32
N ILE A 128 7.46 25.25 -6.60
CA ILE A 128 6.89 25.28 -7.96
C ILE A 128 6.26 26.65 -8.20
N LYS A 129 6.62 27.33 -9.30
CA LYS A 129 6.11 28.66 -9.62
C LYS A 129 4.58 28.69 -9.64
N GLY A 130 3.99 29.59 -8.84
CA GLY A 130 2.54 29.75 -8.73
C GLY A 130 1.89 28.79 -7.74
N SER A 131 2.66 27.92 -7.08
CA SER A 131 2.18 27.06 -6.00
C SER A 131 1.76 27.88 -4.78
N PRO A 132 0.64 27.52 -4.12
CA PRO A 132 0.33 28.01 -2.77
C PRO A 132 1.12 27.27 -1.68
N TYR A 133 1.87 26.21 -2.04
CA TYR A 133 2.60 25.35 -1.12
C TYR A 133 4.10 25.61 -1.21
N ALA A 134 4.80 25.44 -0.09
CA ALA A 134 6.26 25.59 -0.04
C ALA A 134 7.00 24.44 -0.76
N SER A 135 6.43 23.24 -0.78
CA SER A 135 6.98 22.03 -1.42
C SER A 135 5.91 20.93 -1.57
N ASP A 136 6.27 19.78 -2.15
CA ASP A 136 5.34 18.64 -2.24
C ASP A 136 5.00 18.06 -0.86
N PHE A 137 5.85 18.26 0.16
CA PHE A 137 5.55 17.86 1.53
C PHE A 137 4.43 18.71 2.14
N ASP A 138 4.50 20.02 1.93
CA ASP A 138 3.46 20.95 2.38
C ASP A 138 2.13 20.67 1.66
N ALA A 139 2.19 20.45 0.34
CA ALA A 139 1.03 20.00 -0.44
C ALA A 139 0.48 18.65 0.07
N SER A 140 1.34 17.70 0.46
CA SER A 140 0.92 16.41 1.01
C SER A 140 0.15 16.56 2.33
N ILE A 141 0.56 17.49 3.19
CA ILE A 141 -0.17 17.80 4.44
C ILE A 141 -1.57 18.31 4.10
N GLU A 142 -1.69 19.23 3.14
CA GLU A 142 -3.00 19.76 2.74
C GLU A 142 -3.89 18.71 2.08
N LEU A 143 -3.32 17.87 1.21
CA LEU A 143 -4.02 16.72 0.63
C LEU A 143 -4.59 15.81 1.73
N ILE A 144 -3.78 15.46 2.74
CA ILE A 144 -4.23 14.60 3.84
C ILE A 144 -5.36 15.27 4.65
N LYS A 145 -5.31 16.58 4.87
CA LYS A 145 -6.43 17.29 5.52
C LYS A 145 -7.71 17.21 4.69
N ASN A 146 -7.62 17.41 3.37
CA ASN A 146 -8.77 17.28 2.47
C ASN A 146 -9.36 15.86 2.49
N MET A 147 -8.50 14.85 2.47
CA MET A 147 -8.90 13.45 2.63
C MET A 147 -9.66 13.22 3.93
N ARG A 148 -9.16 13.76 5.04
CA ARG A 148 -9.79 13.66 6.37
C ARG A 148 -11.10 14.43 6.47
N ALA A 149 -11.21 15.56 5.78
CA ALA A 149 -12.46 16.30 5.67
C ALA A 149 -13.52 15.50 4.89
N ALA A 150 -13.11 14.72 3.89
CA ALA A 150 -14.02 13.83 3.17
C ALA A 150 -14.39 12.58 3.98
N ASN A 151 -13.45 12.00 4.73
CA ASN A 151 -13.71 10.90 5.65
C ASN A 151 -12.70 10.91 6.82
N LYS A 152 -13.18 11.16 8.05
CA LYS A 152 -12.35 11.21 9.26
C LYS A 152 -11.77 9.84 9.65
N ASP A 153 -12.37 8.74 9.18
CA ASP A 153 -12.07 7.38 9.59
C ASP A 153 -11.15 6.63 8.63
N LEU A 154 -10.53 7.35 7.69
CA LEU A 154 -9.51 6.77 6.80
C LEU A 154 -8.33 6.15 7.57
N PHE A 155 -7.64 5.21 6.93
CA PHE A 155 -6.30 4.82 7.33
C PHE A 155 -5.30 5.31 6.29
N ILE A 156 -4.37 6.18 6.65
CA ILE A 156 -3.41 6.79 5.73
C ILE A 156 -2.00 6.31 6.09
N ASN A 157 -1.37 5.64 5.13
CA ASN A 157 -0.01 5.15 5.20
C ASN A 157 0.88 5.92 4.21
N LEU A 158 1.87 6.66 4.71
CA LEU A 158 2.82 7.39 3.87
C LEU A 158 4.09 6.58 3.68
N THR A 159 4.45 6.28 2.45
CA THR A 159 5.52 5.32 2.22
C THR A 159 6.82 5.97 1.79
N THR A 160 7.23 5.84 0.54
CA THR A 160 8.52 6.35 0.06
C THR A 160 8.54 7.86 0.04
N GLY A 161 9.73 8.43 0.26
CA GLY A 161 9.94 9.88 0.29
C GLY A 161 9.69 10.52 1.64
N THR A 162 9.34 9.75 2.68
CA THR A 162 9.28 10.24 4.07
C THR A 162 10.54 9.89 4.85
N ASN A 163 10.86 10.70 5.86
CA ASN A 163 11.86 10.38 6.88
C ASN A 163 11.20 9.65 8.06
N ALA A 164 12.01 9.00 8.91
CA ALA A 164 11.53 8.35 10.14
C ALA A 164 11.17 9.37 11.25
N SER A 165 10.45 10.45 10.89
CA SER A 165 10.03 11.49 11.83
C SER A 165 8.63 11.18 12.37
N PRO A 166 8.42 11.22 13.70
CA PRO A 166 7.09 11.08 14.28
C PRO A 166 6.14 12.24 13.91
N SER A 167 6.66 13.34 13.35
CA SER A 167 5.84 14.49 12.93
C SER A 167 4.79 14.11 11.88
N TRP A 168 5.05 13.10 11.06
CA TRP A 168 4.07 12.58 10.09
C TRP A 168 2.81 12.02 10.77
N LEU A 169 2.91 11.57 12.02
CA LEU A 169 1.78 10.98 12.75
C LEU A 169 0.74 12.02 13.20
N PHE A 170 1.03 13.31 13.05
CA PHE A 170 0.01 14.36 13.17
C PHE A 170 -1.02 14.29 12.03
N TYR A 171 -0.62 13.76 10.87
CA TYR A 171 -1.43 13.76 9.64
C TYR A 171 -1.81 12.35 9.20
N ALA A 172 -0.86 11.42 9.22
CA ALA A 172 -1.03 10.02 8.81
C ALA A 172 -1.12 9.07 10.01
N ASP A 173 -1.51 7.82 9.75
CA ASP A 173 -1.60 6.77 10.78
C ASP A 173 -0.33 5.92 10.84
N SER A 174 0.33 5.75 9.69
CA SER A 174 1.59 5.02 9.61
C SER A 174 2.53 5.55 8.54
N ILE A 175 3.79 5.15 8.63
CA ILE A 175 4.76 5.32 7.54
C ILE A 175 5.42 4.00 7.12
N TRP A 176 5.93 3.92 5.88
CA TRP A 176 6.71 2.77 5.40
C TRP A 176 8.17 2.82 5.84
N ARG A 177 8.63 1.65 6.29
CA ARG A 177 10.04 1.31 6.41
C ARG A 177 10.63 1.04 5.03
N GLN A 178 11.50 1.94 4.58
CA GLN A 178 12.40 1.73 3.45
C GLN A 178 12.90 0.27 3.30
N GLY A 179 13.28 -0.09 2.08
CA GLY A 179 13.60 -1.47 1.68
C GLY A 179 12.52 -2.03 0.77
N ASP A 180 12.75 -3.24 0.29
CA ASP A 180 11.87 -3.91 -0.67
C ASP A 180 10.57 -4.35 -0.01
N ASP A 181 9.56 -4.53 -0.85
CA ASP A 181 8.25 -5.01 -0.43
C ASP A 181 8.36 -6.40 0.22
N ILE A 182 9.14 -7.27 -0.42
CA ILE A 182 9.45 -8.63 0.01
C ILE A 182 10.95 -8.87 -0.25
N ASN A 183 11.65 -9.40 0.75
CA ASN A 183 13.01 -9.92 0.59
C ASN A 183 13.29 -10.95 1.70
N VAL A 184 14.44 -11.59 1.64
CA VAL A 184 14.91 -12.61 2.57
C VAL A 184 16.26 -12.22 3.16
N TYR A 185 16.51 -12.58 4.41
CA TYR A 185 17.79 -12.33 5.07
C TYR A 185 18.08 -13.39 6.13
N GLY A 186 19.35 -13.79 6.26
CA GLY A 186 19.78 -14.72 7.31
C GLY A 186 19.51 -16.20 7.00
N LYS A 187 19.51 -17.02 8.05
CA LYS A 187 19.37 -18.49 7.97
C LYS A 187 17.94 -18.93 8.33
N GLY A 188 17.59 -20.15 7.94
CA GLY A 188 16.31 -20.78 8.27
C GLY A 188 15.41 -20.94 7.06
N SER A 189 14.13 -21.27 7.30
CA SER A 189 13.11 -21.39 6.27
C SER A 189 12.82 -20.04 5.60
N PRO A 190 12.23 -20.01 4.40
CA PRO A 190 11.87 -18.75 3.73
C PRO A 190 11.03 -17.80 4.60
N VAL A 191 10.12 -18.34 5.42
CA VAL A 191 9.33 -17.54 6.38
C VAL A 191 10.23 -16.91 7.45
N GLN A 192 11.17 -17.67 8.01
CA GLN A 192 12.11 -17.14 9.00
C GLN A 192 13.02 -16.08 8.40
N GLN A 193 13.48 -16.29 7.16
CA GLN A 193 14.32 -15.32 6.47
C GLN A 193 13.57 -14.04 6.13
N TRP A 194 12.28 -14.13 5.75
CA TRP A 194 11.42 -12.97 5.54
C TRP A 194 11.20 -12.19 6.84
N ILE A 195 10.87 -12.86 7.95
CA ILE A 195 10.74 -12.21 9.27
C ILE A 195 12.06 -11.52 9.65
N THR A 196 13.19 -12.22 9.50
CA THR A 196 14.51 -11.66 9.81
C THR A 196 14.83 -10.43 8.97
N TYR A 197 14.50 -10.47 7.67
CA TYR A 197 14.64 -9.32 6.80
C TYR A 197 13.78 -8.14 7.26
N ARG A 198 12.53 -8.41 7.66
CA ARG A 198 11.63 -7.39 8.19
C ARG A 198 12.17 -6.78 9.49
N ASP A 199 12.70 -7.57 10.41
CA ASP A 199 13.30 -7.05 11.64
C ASP A 199 14.56 -6.23 11.38
N ALA A 200 15.43 -6.72 10.49
CA ALA A 200 16.67 -6.04 10.11
C ALA A 200 16.42 -4.66 9.52
N GLU A 201 15.46 -4.55 8.60
CA GLU A 201 15.09 -3.28 7.99
C GLU A 201 14.41 -2.31 8.97
N THR A 202 13.57 -2.81 9.91
CA THR A 202 13.06 -1.93 10.99
C THR A 202 14.18 -1.36 11.82
N TYR A 203 15.10 -2.22 12.27
CA TYR A 203 16.21 -1.77 13.10
C TYR A 203 17.08 -0.75 12.36
N ARG A 204 17.44 -1.04 11.10
CA ARG A 204 18.31 -0.20 10.27
C ARG A 204 17.65 1.12 9.87
N SER A 205 16.39 1.10 9.45
CA SER A 205 15.72 2.23 8.80
C SER A 205 14.91 3.08 9.77
N ILE A 206 14.51 2.53 10.93
CA ILE A 206 13.71 3.22 11.93
C ILE A 206 14.47 3.35 13.24
N VAL A 207 14.75 2.25 13.95
CA VAL A 207 15.31 2.32 15.32
C VAL A 207 16.62 3.11 15.35
N ARG A 208 17.49 2.91 14.36
CA ARG A 208 18.76 3.64 14.25
C ARG A 208 18.65 5.07 13.71
N LYS A 209 17.62 5.40 12.92
CA LYS A 209 17.50 6.69 12.20
C LYS A 209 16.48 7.65 12.80
N GLY A 210 15.50 7.12 13.53
CA GLY A 210 14.39 7.83 14.14
C GLY A 210 13.99 7.14 15.44
N PRO A 211 14.83 7.21 16.49
CA PRO A 211 14.58 6.50 17.76
C PRO A 211 13.30 6.94 18.47
N LEU A 212 12.73 8.09 18.10
CA LEU A 212 11.46 8.60 18.62
C LEU A 212 10.24 8.12 17.83
N PHE A 213 10.43 7.44 16.68
CA PHE A 213 9.30 6.96 15.90
C PHE A 213 8.69 5.72 16.57
N PRO A 214 7.37 5.72 16.86
CA PRO A 214 6.75 4.62 17.56
C PRO A 214 6.55 3.41 16.62
N ILE A 215 7.12 2.26 16.99
CA ILE A 215 7.16 1.06 16.13
C ILE A 215 5.75 0.55 15.78
N ASN A 216 4.76 0.80 16.63
CA ASN A 216 3.36 0.42 16.37
C ASN A 216 2.67 1.30 15.30
N SER A 217 3.29 2.38 14.83
CA SER A 217 2.83 3.19 13.68
C SER A 217 3.64 2.93 12.41
N LEU A 218 4.36 1.82 12.34
CA LEU A 218 5.00 1.40 11.10
C LEU A 218 4.07 0.54 10.27
N MET A 219 3.98 0.89 8.99
CA MET A 219 3.55 -0.10 8.02
C MET A 219 4.68 -1.11 7.85
N TYR A 220 4.36 -2.35 8.17
CA TYR A 220 5.13 -3.53 7.81
C TYR A 220 4.43 -4.19 6.64
N HIS A 221 5.19 -4.71 5.67
CA HIS A 221 4.57 -5.52 4.63
C HIS A 221 4.01 -6.77 5.28
N GLY A 222 2.73 -7.01 5.00
CA GLY A 222 2.05 -8.23 5.38
C GLY A 222 2.20 -9.28 4.30
N ILE A 223 1.12 -10.04 4.11
CA ILE A 223 1.05 -11.04 3.05
C ILE A 223 0.74 -10.33 1.74
N VAL A 224 1.58 -10.59 0.73
CA VAL A 224 1.46 -10.02 -0.61
C VAL A 224 0.99 -11.12 -1.56
N SER A 225 -0.06 -10.82 -2.32
CA SER A 225 -0.57 -11.70 -3.37
C SER A 225 -0.28 -11.10 -4.75
N ALA A 226 0.69 -11.65 -5.46
CA ALA A 226 0.98 -11.24 -6.83
C ALA A 226 1.39 -12.43 -7.69
N GLU A 227 0.86 -12.47 -8.91
CA GLU A 227 1.17 -13.49 -9.93
C GLU A 227 2.62 -13.36 -10.46
N HIS A 228 3.20 -12.17 -10.38
CA HIS A 228 4.55 -11.86 -10.82
C HIS A 228 5.36 -11.14 -9.72
N ALA A 229 5.14 -11.46 -8.45
CA ALA A 229 6.05 -10.98 -7.40
C ALA A 229 7.45 -11.51 -7.70
N TYR A 230 8.40 -10.60 -7.92
CA TYR A 230 9.80 -10.96 -8.07
C TYR A 230 10.30 -11.58 -6.76
N PHE A 231 10.58 -12.87 -6.78
CA PHE A 231 11.50 -13.50 -5.84
C PHE A 231 12.86 -13.59 -6.54
N TRP A 232 13.83 -12.78 -6.13
CA TRP A 232 15.23 -13.13 -6.36
C TRP A 232 15.66 -14.11 -5.25
N ALA A 233 15.09 -15.32 -5.26
CA ALA A 233 15.79 -16.44 -4.68
C ALA A 233 16.85 -16.80 -5.72
N GLY A 234 18.13 -16.55 -5.40
CA GLY A 234 19.24 -16.78 -6.32
C GLY A 234 19.13 -18.15 -6.99
N GLU A 235 19.50 -18.18 -8.26
CA GLU A 235 19.62 -19.40 -9.05
C GLU A 235 20.45 -20.45 -8.30
N SER A 236 19.78 -21.48 -7.80
CA SER A 236 20.28 -22.84 -7.92
C SER A 236 19.20 -23.61 -8.67
N THR A 237 19.46 -23.86 -9.94
CA THR A 237 18.76 -24.84 -10.76
C THR A 237 18.77 -26.17 -10.02
N ASP A 238 17.61 -26.55 -9.45
CA ASP A 238 17.13 -27.89 -9.11
C ASP A 238 16.24 -27.85 -7.85
N GLY A 239 15.01 -27.36 -8.03
CA GLY A 239 13.95 -27.37 -7.02
C GLY A 239 12.78 -26.48 -7.46
N PRO A 240 11.51 -26.86 -7.22
CA PRO A 240 10.37 -26.19 -7.84
C PRO A 240 10.29 -24.74 -7.34
N GLY A 241 10.59 -23.81 -8.25
CA GLY A 241 10.38 -22.39 -8.05
C GLY A 241 8.93 -22.10 -7.74
N PHE A 242 8.70 -21.24 -6.76
CA PHE A 242 7.36 -20.78 -6.38
C PHE A 242 6.76 -19.90 -7.47
N CYS A 243 6.22 -20.55 -8.50
CA CYS A 243 5.26 -20.01 -9.46
C CYS A 243 4.36 -21.16 -9.93
N GLY A 244 3.41 -21.54 -9.07
CA GLY A 244 2.35 -22.54 -9.26
C GLY A 244 1.30 -22.34 -8.17
N PRO A 245 0.02 -22.69 -8.41
CA PRO A 245 -1.14 -22.10 -7.72
C PRO A 245 -1.00 -22.16 -6.21
N GLY A 246 -1.13 -21.01 -5.55
CA GLY A 246 -1.26 -20.91 -4.11
C GLY A 246 -2.44 -21.77 -3.67
N LEU A 247 -2.14 -22.97 -3.17
CA LEU A 247 -3.05 -23.79 -2.36
C LEU A 247 -2.36 -24.97 -1.65
N GLU A 248 -1.06 -25.23 -1.85
CA GLU A 248 -0.41 -26.44 -1.28
C GLU A 248 0.38 -26.24 0.03
N LEU A 249 0.71 -25.00 0.41
CA LEU A 249 1.54 -24.77 1.62
C LEU A 249 0.79 -24.83 2.95
N LEU A 250 -0.53 -25.05 2.93
CA LEU A 250 -1.38 -25.13 4.12
C LEU A 250 -1.95 -26.53 4.39
N ARG A 251 -1.62 -27.54 3.56
CA ARG A 251 -2.14 -28.91 3.73
C ARG A 251 -1.26 -29.86 4.55
N HIS A 252 -0.01 -29.50 4.88
CA HIS A 252 0.89 -30.39 5.62
C HIS A 252 1.29 -29.88 7.01
N ARG A 253 0.31 -29.54 7.85
CA ARG A 253 0.48 -29.57 9.31
C ARG A 253 -0.81 -30.00 10.01
N HIS A 254 -1.26 -31.22 9.77
CA HIS A 254 -2.04 -32.02 10.73
C HIS A 254 -2.02 -33.49 10.27
N ALA A 255 -0.96 -34.22 10.59
CA ALA A 255 -0.95 -35.69 10.69
C ALA A 255 0.40 -36.16 11.25
N VAL A 256 0.49 -36.29 12.57
CA VAL A 256 1.38 -37.30 13.17
C VAL A 256 0.47 -38.24 13.93
N ALA A 257 0.09 -39.34 13.27
CA ALA A 257 -0.12 -40.67 13.84
C ALA A 257 -0.71 -41.58 12.76
N GLY A 258 0.00 -42.67 12.42
CA GLY A 258 -0.63 -43.87 11.87
C GLY A 258 -0.53 -44.11 10.36
N ALA A 259 0.46 -44.94 10.00
CA ALA A 259 0.37 -46.07 9.07
C ALA A 259 -0.13 -45.93 7.61
N VAL A 260 0.80 -46.21 6.68
CA VAL A 260 0.76 -47.27 5.65
C VAL A 260 -0.14 -47.13 4.39
N HIS A 261 0.54 -47.19 3.22
CA HIS A 261 0.15 -47.64 1.87
C HIS A 261 -0.74 -46.82 0.90
N HIS A 262 -0.16 -46.72 -0.31
CA HIS A 262 -0.71 -46.70 -1.68
C HIS A 262 -1.28 -45.44 -2.35
N ALA A 263 -0.85 -45.32 -3.61
CA ALA A 263 -1.08 -44.30 -4.62
C ALA A 263 -2.51 -44.29 -5.18
N PHE A 264 -2.97 -43.15 -5.71
CA PHE A 264 -3.81 -43.11 -6.92
C PHE A 264 -3.81 -41.71 -7.56
N ASN A 265 -3.61 -41.69 -8.88
CA ASN A 265 -3.80 -40.55 -9.79
C ASN A 265 -5.27 -40.11 -9.85
N ALA A 266 -5.54 -38.82 -10.11
CA ALA A 266 -6.61 -38.40 -11.04
C ALA A 266 -6.57 -36.90 -11.36
N GLU A 267 -6.31 -36.63 -12.65
CA GLU A 267 -6.97 -35.67 -13.55
C GLU A 267 -7.09 -34.17 -13.22
N GLN A 268 -6.40 -33.41 -14.07
CA GLN A 268 -6.69 -32.03 -14.44
C GLN A 268 -8.09 -31.87 -15.04
N ARG A 269 -8.81 -30.80 -14.69
CA ARG A 269 -9.70 -30.08 -15.61
C ARG A 269 -9.57 -28.58 -15.45
N GLN A 270 -9.30 -27.92 -16.58
CA GLN A 270 -9.22 -26.48 -16.82
C GLN A 270 -10.54 -25.76 -16.49
N MET A 271 -10.46 -24.53 -15.97
CA MET A 271 -11.37 -23.42 -16.32
C MET A 271 -10.76 -22.04 -16.03
N GLY A 272 -10.72 -21.19 -17.07
CA GLY A 272 -10.97 -19.74 -17.07
C GLY A 272 -10.07 -18.80 -16.25
N HIS A 273 -9.15 -18.10 -16.91
CA HIS A 273 -8.33 -17.04 -16.31
C HIS A 273 -8.93 -15.64 -16.46
N ALA A 274 -9.13 -14.97 -15.31
CA ALA A 274 -9.04 -13.51 -15.16
C ALA A 274 -8.53 -13.22 -13.73
N ARG A 275 -7.27 -12.79 -13.58
CA ARG A 275 -6.58 -12.71 -12.28
C ARG A 275 -6.50 -11.26 -11.75
N ARG A 276 -6.88 -11.08 -10.48
CA ARG A 276 -6.88 -9.81 -9.71
C ARG A 276 -5.74 -9.82 -8.68
N ARG A 277 -5.14 -8.65 -8.39
CA ARG A 277 -3.97 -8.43 -7.50
C ARG A 277 -4.37 -7.64 -6.24
N GLY A 278 -3.69 -7.82 -5.10
CA GLY A 278 -3.87 -7.02 -3.88
C GLY A 278 -2.92 -7.41 -2.73
N GLN A 279 -2.52 -6.42 -1.93
CA GLN A 279 -1.81 -6.53 -0.64
C GLN A 279 -2.80 -6.46 0.54
N MET A 280 -2.43 -6.95 1.73
CA MET A 280 -3.26 -6.87 2.95
C MET A 280 -2.64 -5.92 3.98
N VAL A 281 -3.47 -5.13 4.66
CA VAL A 281 -3.06 -4.25 5.77
C VAL A 281 -3.66 -4.78 7.07
N THR A 282 -2.83 -5.01 8.08
CA THR A 282 -3.27 -5.37 9.44
C THR A 282 -2.75 -4.33 10.42
N GLY A 283 -3.64 -3.75 11.24
CA GLY A 283 -3.23 -2.79 12.26
C GLY A 283 -4.39 -2.24 13.08
N LYS A 284 -4.42 -2.58 14.38
CA LYS A 284 -5.23 -1.88 15.39
C LYS A 284 -4.33 -0.87 16.10
N GLN A 285 -4.65 0.41 16.00
CA GLN A 285 -4.35 1.38 17.05
C GLN A 285 -5.67 1.84 17.67
N GLN A 286 -5.80 1.71 18.98
CA GLN A 286 -6.80 2.47 19.73
C GLN A 286 -6.37 3.95 19.66
N ARG A 287 -7.22 4.79 19.06
CA ARG A 287 -6.98 6.22 18.91
C ARG A 287 -6.92 6.87 20.30
N ALA A 288 -5.77 7.45 20.66
CA ALA A 288 -5.76 8.53 21.64
C ALA A 288 -6.56 9.71 21.05
N GLY A 289 -7.51 10.25 21.80
CA GLY A 289 -8.33 11.38 21.35
C GLY A 289 -7.44 12.54 20.90
N ARG A 290 -7.53 12.92 19.63
CA ARG A 290 -6.79 14.07 19.07
C ARG A 290 -7.55 15.34 19.43
N GLN A 291 -7.04 16.12 20.37
CA GLN A 291 -7.48 17.51 20.54
C GLN A 291 -6.83 18.39 19.47
N PRO A 292 -7.56 19.34 18.85
CA PRO A 292 -6.95 20.32 17.96
C PRO A 292 -5.97 21.19 18.75
N LEU A 293 -4.72 21.30 18.28
CA LEU A 293 -3.80 22.34 18.75
C LEU A 293 -4.23 23.66 18.12
N ASP A 294 -4.90 24.51 18.91
CA ASP A 294 -5.20 25.89 18.55
C ASP A 294 -3.93 26.74 18.69
N TRP A 295 -3.34 27.12 17.56
CA TRP A 295 -2.14 27.96 17.51
C TRP A 295 -2.44 29.46 17.57
N ARG A 296 -3.65 29.88 17.96
CA ARG A 296 -3.97 31.30 18.17
C ARG A 296 -3.92 31.67 19.64
N ARG A 297 -2.72 31.93 20.17
CA ARG A 297 -2.59 32.85 21.32
C ARG A 297 -2.01 34.17 20.83
N PRO A 298 -2.67 35.32 21.06
CA PRO A 298 -2.04 36.61 20.89
C PRO A 298 -0.94 36.77 21.96
N ASN A 299 0.19 37.33 21.55
CA ASN A 299 1.23 37.82 22.47
C ASN A 299 0.58 38.76 23.49
N ALA A 300 0.69 38.43 24.77
CA ALA A 300 0.47 39.39 25.85
C ALA A 300 1.85 39.85 26.34
N ALA A 301 2.07 41.14 26.20
CA ALA A 301 3.08 41.91 26.93
C ALA A 301 2.71 42.00 28.43
#